data_AF-A0A5M3MES5-F1
#
_entry.id   AF-A0A5M3MES5-F1
#
_cell.length_a   1.000
_cell.length_b   1.000
_cell.length_c   1.000
_cell.angle_alpha   90.00
_cell.angle_beta   90.00
_cell.angle_gamma   90.00
#
_symmetry.space_group_name_H-M   'P 1'
#
loop_
_entity.id
_entity.type
_entity.pdbx_description
1 polymer ?
#
loop_
_entity_poly.entity_id
_entity_poly.type
_entity_poly.pdbx_seq_one_letter_code
_entity_poly.pdbx_strand_id
1 'polypeptide(L)'
;GAGPTGLTAALVLLRNGINVRIVEKLPSFNPGSRGPGLQPRTLELFHQARLHDIIEAGQPFTPIRSYKPGTMEPDKVIAMGKTHAPTPHYPYVNGLVLGQHMTERLLREHIAKYNVHVELGTELRSFEQNADYVTVQLVKKQQGSEEETVETMQAQYLIGAEGARSAVRKGLGCTFLGETRDETRMITGDVRVVGEGLGRDHFHRFGEVLKKR
;
A
#
# COMPACT_ATOMS: atom_id res chain seq x y z
N GLY A 1 -6.88 2.18 9.80
CA GLY A 1 -5.67 1.66 9.14
C GLY A 1 -5.25 2.64 8.06
N ALA A 2 -3.98 3.02 8.04
CA ALA A 2 -3.44 4.08 7.16
C ALA A 2 -2.64 3.54 5.97
N GLY A 3 -3.02 2.37 5.44
CA GLY A 3 -2.52 1.86 4.17
C GLY A 3 -3.20 2.52 2.95
N PRO A 4 -2.88 2.09 1.72
CA PRO A 4 -3.35 2.74 0.49
C PRO A 4 -4.88 2.80 0.40
N THR A 5 -5.56 1.72 0.82
CA THR A 5 -7.03 1.65 0.86
C THR A 5 -7.63 2.70 1.81
N GLY A 6 -7.14 2.77 3.05
CA GLY A 6 -7.68 3.67 4.06
C GLY A 6 -7.43 5.14 3.73
N LEU A 7 -6.22 5.46 3.26
CA LEU A 7 -5.87 6.82 2.84
C LEU A 7 -6.66 7.26 1.61
N THR A 8 -6.84 6.38 0.62
CA THR A 8 -7.66 6.70 -0.56
C THR A 8 -9.12 6.94 -0.18
N ALA A 9 -9.70 6.08 0.66
CA ALA A 9 -11.08 6.24 1.13
C ALA A 9 -11.26 7.56 1.90
N ALA A 10 -10.34 7.88 2.82
CA ALA A 10 -10.38 9.13 3.57
C ALA A 10 -10.31 10.36 2.65
N LEU A 11 -9.39 10.37 1.68
CA LEU A 11 -9.26 11.47 0.74
C LEU A 11 -10.53 11.68 -0.09
N VAL A 12 -11.17 10.60 -0.56
CA VAL A 12 -12.43 10.68 -1.31
C VAL A 12 -13.55 11.25 -0.44
N LEU A 13 -13.68 10.81 0.82
CA LEU A 13 -14.69 11.31 1.74
C LEU A 13 -14.49 12.80 2.07
N LEU A 14 -13.25 13.20 2.38
CA LEU A 14 -12.91 14.60 2.68
C LEU A 14 -13.21 15.53 1.50
N ARG A 15 -12.98 15.08 0.28
CA ARG A 15 -13.32 15.84 -0.94
C ARG A 15 -14.82 16.05 -1.14
N ASN A 16 -15.63 15.18 -0.56
CA ASN A 16 -17.09 15.28 -0.57
C ASN A 16 -17.64 15.95 0.70
N GLY A 17 -16.78 16.59 1.50
CA GLY A 17 -17.20 17.32 2.71
C GLY A 17 -17.55 16.44 3.89
N ILE A 18 -17.17 15.16 3.87
CA ILE A 18 -17.43 14.22 4.97
C ILE A 18 -16.23 14.22 5.92
N ASN A 19 -16.47 14.49 7.20
CA ASN A 19 -15.45 14.47 8.24
C ASN A 19 -14.95 13.05 8.50
N VAL A 20 -13.63 12.87 8.63
CA VAL A 20 -13.00 11.55 8.81
C VAL A 20 -11.93 11.61 9.90
N ARG A 21 -11.89 10.58 10.75
CA ARG A 21 -10.72 10.24 11.58
C ARG A 21 -10.00 9.03 11.00
N ILE A 22 -8.67 9.05 11.00
CA ILE A 22 -7.84 7.95 10.47
C ILE A 22 -6.91 7.49 11.58
N VAL A 23 -7.08 6.24 12.04
CA VAL A 23 -6.22 5.64 13.07
C VAL A 23 -5.29 4.58 12.48
N GLU A 24 -4.07 4.48 13.01
CA GLU A 24 -3.08 3.47 12.66
C GLU A 24 -2.40 2.96 13.92
N LYS A 25 -2.33 1.64 14.07
CA LYS A 25 -1.79 1.01 15.29
C LYS A 25 -0.28 1.16 15.40
N LEU A 26 0.42 1.27 14.27
CA LEU A 26 1.86 1.44 14.27
C LEU A 26 2.22 2.85 14.77
N PRO A 27 3.28 2.99 15.58
CA PRO A 27 3.73 4.30 16.08
C PRO A 27 4.39 5.15 14.99
N SER A 28 4.71 4.56 13.83
CA SER A 28 5.29 5.24 12.68
C SER A 28 4.79 4.61 11.39
N PHE A 29 4.87 5.37 10.28
CA PHE A 29 4.58 4.84 8.96
C PHE A 29 5.64 3.81 8.56
N ASN A 30 5.20 2.70 7.98
CA ASN A 30 6.11 1.66 7.54
C ASN A 30 6.97 2.17 6.37
N PRO A 31 8.32 2.18 6.48
CA PRO A 31 9.17 2.60 5.36
C PRO A 31 9.21 1.57 4.23
N GLY A 32 8.87 0.31 4.52
CA GLY A 32 9.00 -0.79 3.58
C GLY A 32 7.95 -0.78 2.47
N SER A 33 8.32 -1.23 1.28
CA SER A 33 7.39 -1.43 0.17
C SER A 33 6.85 -2.87 0.13
N ARG A 34 5.52 -3.06 0.24
CA ARG A 34 4.88 -4.38 0.06
C ARG A 34 4.35 -4.61 -1.36
N GLY A 35 4.27 -3.55 -2.16
CA GLY A 35 3.84 -3.60 -3.55
C GLY A 35 4.08 -2.25 -4.23
N PRO A 36 5.04 -2.15 -5.17
CA PRO A 36 5.35 -0.87 -5.81
C PRO A 36 4.61 -0.66 -7.14
N GLY A 37 3.89 -1.66 -7.66
CA GLY A 37 3.27 -1.59 -8.97
C GLY A 37 1.96 -0.79 -8.98
N LEU A 38 1.93 0.31 -9.74
CA LEU A 38 0.72 1.07 -10.07
C LEU A 38 0.24 0.64 -11.46
N GLN A 39 -0.98 0.08 -11.53
CA GLN A 39 -1.55 -0.38 -12.79
C GLN A 39 -2.27 0.75 -13.54
N PRO A 40 -2.43 0.64 -14.88
CA PRO A 40 -3.20 1.58 -15.73
C PRO A 40 -4.46 2.14 -15.08
N ARG A 41 -5.34 1.26 -14.58
CA ARG A 41 -6.61 1.69 -13.97
C ARG A 41 -6.42 2.51 -12.69
N THR A 42 -5.40 2.20 -11.89
CA THR A 42 -5.05 3.00 -10.71
C THR A 42 -4.56 4.39 -11.11
N LEU A 43 -3.75 4.48 -12.17
CA LEU A 43 -3.24 5.76 -12.69
C LEU A 43 -4.38 6.64 -13.23
N GLU A 44 -5.35 6.06 -13.93
CA GLU A 44 -6.57 6.78 -14.33
C GLU A 44 -7.34 7.34 -13.14
N LEU A 45 -7.51 6.54 -12.08
CA LEU A 45 -8.19 6.99 -10.86
C LEU A 45 -7.41 8.10 -10.14
N PHE A 46 -6.08 8.01 -10.10
CA PHE A 46 -5.22 9.08 -9.56
C PHE A 46 -5.34 10.36 -10.39
N HIS A 47 -5.37 10.26 -11.71
CA HIS A 47 -5.59 11.42 -12.58
C HIS A 47 -6.95 12.08 -12.33
N GLN A 48 -8.03 11.29 -12.29
CA GLN A 48 -9.38 11.79 -11.98
C GLN A 48 -9.44 12.42 -10.58
N ALA A 49 -8.67 11.85 -9.65
CA ALA A 49 -8.46 12.39 -8.32
C ALA A 49 -7.43 13.52 -8.28
N ARG A 50 -6.94 14.09 -9.39
CA ARG A 50 -5.95 15.19 -9.38
C ARG A 50 -4.70 14.90 -8.54
N LEU A 51 -4.29 13.63 -8.47
CA LEU A 51 -3.09 13.13 -7.79
C LEU A 51 -1.95 12.95 -8.79
N HIS A 52 -1.69 14.00 -9.58
CA HIS A 52 -0.71 13.97 -10.67
C HIS A 52 0.72 13.78 -10.15
N ASP A 53 1.02 14.29 -8.96
CA ASP A 53 2.29 14.10 -8.26
C ASP A 53 2.62 12.62 -7.98
N ILE A 54 1.61 11.79 -7.70
CA ILE A 54 1.81 10.34 -7.55
C ILE A 54 2.21 9.71 -8.88
N ILE A 55 1.59 10.15 -9.98
CA ILE A 55 1.88 9.64 -11.32
C ILE A 55 3.28 10.08 -11.77
N GLU A 56 3.62 11.36 -11.57
CA GLU A 56 4.90 11.96 -11.92
C GLU A 56 6.07 11.36 -11.11
N ALA A 57 5.83 10.96 -9.86
CA ALA A 57 6.83 10.27 -9.05
C ALA A 57 7.09 8.82 -9.50
N GLY A 58 6.16 8.22 -10.24
CA GLY A 58 6.26 6.84 -10.72
C GLY A 58 7.32 6.66 -11.81
N GLN A 59 7.99 5.51 -11.80
CA GLN A 59 8.98 5.14 -12.80
C GLN A 59 8.47 4.01 -13.70
N PRO A 60 8.85 3.94 -14.98
CA PRO A 60 8.54 2.78 -15.80
C PRO A 60 9.09 1.48 -15.20
N PHE A 61 8.42 0.37 -15.48
CA PHE A 61 8.97 -0.95 -15.17
C PHE A 61 10.27 -1.19 -15.95
N THR A 62 11.34 -1.58 -15.25
CA THR A 62 12.62 -1.92 -15.87
C THR A 62 12.60 -3.33 -16.44
N PRO A 63 13.36 -3.59 -17.53
CA PRO A 63 13.52 -4.94 -18.05
C PRO A 63 14.18 -5.86 -17.02
N ILE A 64 13.83 -7.14 -17.07
CA ILE A 64 14.42 -8.17 -16.21
C ILE A 64 15.73 -8.63 -16.83
N ARG A 65 16.83 -8.56 -16.07
CA ARG A 65 18.11 -9.18 -16.43
C ARG A 65 18.31 -10.44 -15.60
N SER A 66 18.37 -11.59 -16.25
CA SER A 66 18.78 -12.85 -15.61
C SER A 66 20.27 -13.08 -15.73
N TYR A 67 20.80 -13.82 -14.77
CA TYR A 67 22.21 -14.19 -14.67
C TYR A 67 22.39 -15.70 -14.72
N LYS A 68 23.53 -16.17 -15.24
CA LYS A 68 23.84 -17.60 -15.21
C LYS A 68 24.00 -18.07 -13.75
N PRO A 69 23.52 -19.28 -13.39
CA PRO A 69 23.53 -19.76 -12.00
C PRO A 69 24.91 -19.63 -11.35
N GLY A 70 24.96 -19.02 -10.16
CA GLY A 70 26.20 -18.84 -9.39
C GLY A 70 27.16 -17.77 -9.90
N THR A 71 26.79 -16.97 -10.91
CA THR A 71 27.69 -15.96 -11.51
C THR A 71 27.01 -14.59 -11.66
N MET A 72 27.82 -13.57 -11.95
CA MET A 72 27.37 -12.23 -12.36
C MET A 72 27.34 -12.06 -13.89
N GLU A 73 27.47 -13.15 -14.66
CA GLU A 73 27.41 -13.10 -16.12
C GLU A 73 25.94 -12.98 -16.58
N PRO A 74 25.56 -11.93 -17.32
CA PRO A 74 24.21 -11.80 -17.87
C PRO A 74 23.88 -12.96 -18.83
N ASP A 75 22.69 -13.53 -18.69
CA ASP A 75 22.16 -14.58 -19.58
C ASP A 75 21.16 -13.99 -20.58
N LYS A 76 20.08 -13.37 -20.08
CA LYS A 76 19.00 -12.81 -20.92
C LYS A 76 18.48 -11.51 -20.36
N VAL A 77 18.04 -10.63 -21.24
CA VAL A 77 17.26 -9.44 -20.91
C VAL A 77 15.87 -9.60 -21.50
N ILE A 78 14.84 -9.53 -20.66
CA ILE A 78 13.44 -9.75 -21.04
C ILE A 78 12.64 -8.53 -20.59
N ALA A 79 11.91 -7.91 -21.53
CA ALA A 79 10.96 -6.87 -21.17
C ALA A 79 9.89 -7.45 -20.24
N MET A 80 9.59 -6.78 -19.13
CA MET A 80 8.60 -7.27 -18.18
C MET A 80 7.16 -7.27 -18.74
N GLY A 81 6.94 -6.50 -19.81
CA GLY A 81 5.72 -6.46 -20.60
C GLY A 81 5.95 -5.72 -21.91
N LYS A 82 4.91 -5.66 -22.75
CA LYS A 82 4.91 -4.78 -23.92
C LYS A 82 4.60 -3.35 -23.46
N THR A 83 5.40 -2.39 -23.91
CA THR A 83 5.09 -0.97 -23.74
C THR A 83 4.15 -0.54 -24.87
N HIS A 84 3.11 0.21 -24.52
CA HIS A 84 2.15 0.74 -25.46
C HIS A 84 2.27 2.26 -25.53
N ALA A 85 2.09 2.84 -26.72
CA ALA A 85 2.00 4.29 -26.85
C ALA A 85 0.65 4.76 -26.27
N PRO A 86 0.61 5.83 -25.46
CA PRO A 86 -0.64 6.39 -24.96
C PRO A 86 -1.47 6.93 -26.12
N THR A 87 -2.79 6.86 -25.99
CA THR A 87 -3.76 7.45 -26.93
C THR A 87 -4.67 8.42 -26.18
N PRO A 88 -5.39 9.33 -26.86
CA PRO A 88 -6.37 10.18 -26.18
C PRO A 88 -7.43 9.41 -25.38
N HIS A 89 -7.79 8.20 -25.82
CA HIS A 89 -8.75 7.32 -25.12
C HIS A 89 -8.12 6.56 -23.95
N TYR A 90 -6.82 6.26 -24.04
CA TYR A 90 -6.07 5.52 -23.04
C TYR A 90 -4.75 6.25 -22.75
N PRO A 91 -4.76 7.31 -21.93
CA PRO A 91 -3.56 8.09 -21.63
C PRO A 91 -2.60 7.34 -20.67
N TYR A 92 -3.10 6.38 -19.88
CA TYR A 92 -2.34 5.61 -18.90
C TYR A 92 -2.26 4.12 -19.24
N VAL A 93 -1.64 3.77 -20.37
CA VAL A 93 -1.59 2.37 -20.87
C VAL A 93 -0.47 1.51 -20.29
N ASN A 94 0.51 2.13 -19.64
CA ASN A 94 1.65 1.43 -19.04
C ASN A 94 1.61 1.60 -17.52
N GLY A 95 1.86 0.52 -16.79
CA GLY A 95 2.00 0.60 -15.34
C GLY A 95 3.31 1.28 -14.93
N LEU A 96 3.32 1.81 -13.72
CA LEU A 96 4.46 2.47 -13.10
C LEU A 96 4.90 1.73 -11.83
N VAL A 97 6.12 2.00 -11.40
CA VAL A 97 6.73 1.55 -10.15
C VAL A 97 6.90 2.77 -9.26
N LEU A 98 6.25 2.75 -8.11
CA LEU A 98 6.42 3.72 -7.04
C LEU A 98 6.34 2.98 -5.72
N GLY A 99 7.36 3.12 -4.86
CA GLY A 99 7.36 2.48 -3.55
C GLY A 99 6.09 2.82 -2.76
N GLN A 100 5.46 1.83 -2.14
CA GLN A 100 4.17 2.01 -1.46
C GLN A 100 4.22 3.15 -0.42
N HIS A 101 5.35 3.27 0.31
CA HIS A 101 5.57 4.34 1.28
C HIS A 101 5.49 5.75 0.65
N MET A 102 5.90 5.91 -0.61
CA MET A 102 5.81 7.17 -1.34
C MET A 102 4.37 7.49 -1.74
N THR A 103 3.64 6.51 -2.28
CA THR A 103 2.21 6.65 -2.58
C THR A 103 1.42 7.05 -1.34
N GLU A 104 1.65 6.35 -0.22
CA GLU A 104 0.99 6.67 1.04
C GLU A 104 1.41 8.04 1.60
N ARG A 105 2.68 8.42 1.48
CA ARG A 105 3.17 9.75 1.88
C ARG A 105 2.45 10.85 1.11
N LEU A 106 2.39 10.75 -0.22
CA LEU A 106 1.72 11.73 -1.07
C LEU A 106 0.21 11.78 -0.76
N LEU A 107 -0.46 10.64 -0.56
CA LEU A 107 -1.85 10.62 -0.12
C LEU A 107 -2.05 11.34 1.23
N ARG A 108 -1.17 11.15 2.21
CA ARG A 108 -1.21 11.87 3.49
C ARG A 108 -1.01 13.37 3.30
N GLU A 109 -0.12 13.80 2.41
CA GLU A 109 0.08 15.22 2.08
C GLU A 109 -1.17 15.85 1.46
N HIS A 110 -1.90 15.11 0.62
CA HIS A 110 -3.20 15.58 0.11
C HIS A 110 -4.29 15.62 1.18
N ILE A 111 -4.34 14.66 2.09
CA ILE A 111 -5.29 14.64 3.22
C ILE A 111 -5.01 15.80 4.18
N ALA A 112 -3.74 16.12 4.44
CA ALA A 112 -3.34 17.21 5.35
C ALA A 112 -3.87 18.59 4.91
N LYS A 113 -4.16 18.78 3.61
CA LYS A 113 -4.78 20.01 3.09
C LYS A 113 -6.20 20.25 3.64
N TYR A 114 -6.81 19.23 4.22
CA TYR A 114 -8.11 19.28 4.90
C TYR A 114 -7.96 19.39 6.44
N ASN A 115 -6.76 19.66 6.96
CA ASN A 115 -6.44 19.65 8.40
C ASN A 115 -6.72 18.30 9.09
N VAL A 116 -6.64 17.20 8.35
CA VAL A 116 -6.78 15.84 8.87
C VAL A 116 -5.42 15.15 8.83
N HIS A 117 -5.09 14.45 9.92
CA HIS A 117 -3.84 13.68 10.04
C HIS A 117 -4.14 12.27 10.53
N VAL A 118 -3.21 11.35 10.28
CA VAL A 118 -3.30 9.98 10.80
C VAL A 118 -2.90 9.99 12.27
N GLU A 119 -3.77 9.46 13.13
CA GLU A 119 -3.49 9.17 14.53
C GLU A 119 -2.68 7.87 14.62
N LEU A 120 -1.36 8.01 14.70
CA LEU A 120 -0.42 6.90 14.90
C LEU A 120 -0.52 6.33 16.33
N GLY A 121 -0.04 5.10 16.52
CA GLY A 121 -0.09 4.41 17.82
C GLY A 121 -1.52 4.20 18.34
N THR A 122 -2.53 4.26 17.47
CA THR A 122 -3.95 4.17 17.82
C THR A 122 -4.58 2.93 17.18
N GLU A 123 -4.96 1.97 18.00
CA GLU A 123 -5.51 0.68 17.58
C GLU A 123 -7.02 0.62 17.82
N LEU A 124 -7.77 0.12 16.83
CA LEU A 124 -9.16 -0.28 17.03
C LEU A 124 -9.20 -1.57 17.85
N ARG A 125 -9.70 -1.51 19.09
CA ARG A 125 -9.83 -2.67 19.98
C ARG A 125 -11.12 -3.42 19.75
N SER A 126 -12.24 -2.70 19.69
CA SER A 126 -13.58 -3.26 19.49
C SER A 126 -14.52 -2.21 18.91
N PHE A 127 -15.64 -2.67 18.40
CA PHE A 127 -16.74 -1.81 17.98
C PHE A 127 -18.08 -2.53 18.22
N GLU A 128 -19.13 -1.74 18.36
CA GLU A 128 -20.50 -2.20 18.50
C GLU A 128 -21.39 -1.40 17.54
N GLN A 129 -22.11 -2.12 16.67
CA GLN A 129 -23.05 -1.50 15.74
C GLN A 129 -24.39 -1.24 16.45
N ASN A 130 -24.85 0.00 16.36
CA ASN A 130 -26.18 0.42 16.78
C ASN A 130 -27.02 0.75 15.52
N ALA A 131 -28.27 1.20 15.72
CA ALA A 131 -29.16 1.52 14.60
C ALA A 131 -28.62 2.66 13.70
N ASP A 132 -28.11 3.73 14.32
CA ASP A 132 -27.74 4.97 13.61
C ASP A 132 -26.24 5.30 13.67
N TYR A 133 -25.46 4.52 14.43
CA TYR A 133 -24.03 4.77 14.63
C TYR A 133 -23.29 3.49 15.05
N VAL A 134 -21.97 3.60 15.12
CA VAL A 134 -21.05 2.60 15.64
C VAL A 134 -20.34 3.17 16.87
N THR A 135 -20.40 2.46 17.99
CA THR A 135 -19.54 2.73 19.15
C THR A 135 -18.18 2.10 18.87
N VAL A 136 -17.12 2.87 19.01
CA VAL A 136 -15.75 2.48 18.69
C VAL A 136 -14.89 2.61 19.94
N GLN A 137 -14.15 1.55 20.31
CA GLN A 137 -13.12 1.61 21.34
C GLN A 137 -11.74 1.63 20.69
N LEU A 138 -11.02 2.72 20.94
CA LEU A 138 -9.65 2.93 20.49
C LEU A 138 -8.70 2.80 21.67
N VAL A 139 -7.56 2.17 21.44
CA VAL A 139 -6.46 2.10 22.40
C VAL A 139 -5.29 2.91 21.84
N LYS A 140 -4.83 3.89 22.59
CA LYS A 140 -3.69 4.74 22.24
C LYS A 140 -2.48 4.33 23.07
N LYS A 141 -1.38 4.03 22.38
CA LYS A 141 -0.08 3.69 22.96
C LYS A 141 0.87 4.85 22.74
N GLN A 142 1.36 5.44 23.81
CA GLN A 142 2.41 6.45 23.70
C GLN A 142 3.73 5.77 23.36
N GLN A 143 4.49 6.37 22.45
CA GLN A 143 5.77 5.83 22.03
C GLN A 143 6.75 5.82 23.22
N GLY A 144 7.20 4.62 23.62
CA GLY A 144 8.12 4.44 24.74
C GLY A 144 7.46 4.31 26.11
N SER A 145 6.12 4.25 26.18
CA SER A 145 5.38 3.96 27.42
C SER A 145 4.66 2.61 27.31
N GLU A 146 4.55 1.89 28.43
CA GLU A 146 3.67 0.72 28.56
C GLU A 146 2.22 1.11 28.85
N GLU A 147 1.96 2.39 29.14
CA GLU A 147 0.61 2.87 29.45
C GLU A 147 -0.26 2.92 28.18
N GLU A 148 -1.44 2.29 28.29
CA GLU A 148 -2.49 2.34 27.30
C GLU A 148 -3.59 3.30 27.77
N THR A 149 -4.00 4.22 26.91
CA THR A 149 -5.20 5.04 27.14
C THR A 149 -6.33 4.53 26.26
N VAL A 150 -7.51 4.37 26.85
CA VAL A 150 -8.70 3.90 26.14
C VAL A 150 -9.61 5.09 25.84
N GLU A 151 -9.96 5.26 24.57
CA GLU A 151 -10.91 6.26 24.09
C GLU A 151 -12.15 5.54 23.56
N THR A 152 -13.33 5.91 24.03
CA THR A 152 -14.60 5.46 23.44
C THR A 152 -15.24 6.62 22.68
N MET A 153 -15.65 6.39 21.45
CA MET A 153 -16.30 7.39 20.61
C MET A 153 -17.46 6.80 19.80
N GLN A 154 -18.33 7.66 19.29
CA GLN A 154 -19.38 7.30 18.35
C GLN A 154 -19.02 7.85 16.96
N ALA A 155 -19.28 7.05 15.91
CA ALA A 155 -19.16 7.47 14.52
C ALA A 155 -20.37 6.94 13.73
N GLN A 156 -20.82 7.68 12.72
CA GLN A 156 -21.93 7.20 11.86
C GLN A 156 -21.52 5.97 11.05
N TYR A 157 -20.25 5.88 10.66
CA TYR A 157 -19.71 4.78 9.88
C TYR A 157 -18.30 4.39 10.36
N LEU A 158 -17.97 3.10 10.22
CA LEU A 158 -16.65 2.54 10.44
C LEU A 158 -16.16 1.85 9.16
N ILE A 159 -14.99 2.25 8.66
CA ILE A 159 -14.35 1.62 7.49
C ILE A 159 -13.16 0.77 7.96
N GLY A 160 -13.26 -0.55 7.77
CA GLY A 160 -12.16 -1.49 8.00
C GLY A 160 -11.16 -1.48 6.84
N ALA A 161 -9.98 -0.89 7.06
CA ALA A 161 -8.91 -0.77 6.06
C ALA A 161 -7.52 -1.15 6.63
N GLU A 162 -7.48 -1.99 7.65
CA GLU A 162 -6.29 -2.39 8.40
C GLU A 162 -5.62 -3.69 7.89
N GLY A 163 -6.03 -4.17 6.71
CA GLY A 163 -5.35 -5.22 5.96
C GLY A 163 -5.76 -6.66 6.29
N ALA A 164 -4.92 -7.63 5.91
CA ALA A 164 -5.26 -9.05 5.89
C ALA A 164 -5.70 -9.62 7.26
N ARG A 165 -5.20 -9.06 8.37
CA ARG A 165 -5.56 -9.46 9.75
C ARG A 165 -6.67 -8.58 10.36
N SER A 166 -7.53 -8.00 9.52
CA SER A 166 -8.58 -7.05 9.89
C SER A 166 -9.36 -7.42 11.16
N ALA A 167 -9.36 -6.50 12.12
CA ALA A 167 -10.16 -6.57 13.34
C ALA A 167 -11.64 -6.30 13.02
N VAL A 168 -11.92 -5.38 12.08
CA VAL A 168 -13.29 -5.09 11.63
C VAL A 168 -13.93 -6.32 10.98
N ARG A 169 -13.25 -6.96 10.03
CA ARG A 169 -13.75 -8.18 9.37
C ARG A 169 -14.06 -9.29 10.37
N LYS A 170 -13.17 -9.50 11.35
CA LYS A 170 -13.37 -10.49 12.41
C LYS A 170 -14.53 -10.13 13.33
N GLY A 171 -14.64 -8.86 13.72
CA GLY A 171 -15.75 -8.37 14.57
C GLY A 171 -17.12 -8.49 13.89
N LEU A 172 -17.18 -8.34 12.57
CA LEU A 172 -18.39 -8.58 11.77
C LEU A 172 -18.71 -10.07 11.54
N GLY A 173 -17.85 -10.99 11.98
CA GLY A 173 -18.01 -12.43 11.71
C GLY A 173 -17.83 -12.81 10.24
N CYS A 174 -17.26 -11.93 9.41
CA CYS A 174 -17.04 -12.23 7.99
C CYS A 174 -15.92 -13.26 7.81
N THR A 175 -16.20 -14.32 7.07
CA THR A 175 -15.22 -15.36 6.73
C THR A 175 -14.21 -14.84 5.71
N PHE A 176 -13.00 -15.41 5.73
CA PHE A 176 -11.95 -15.15 4.75
C PHE A 176 -11.50 -16.49 4.18
N LEU A 177 -12.28 -17.00 3.23
CA LEU A 177 -12.06 -18.32 2.64
C LEU A 177 -10.83 -18.30 1.73
N GLY A 178 -9.95 -19.28 1.92
CA GLY A 178 -8.73 -19.44 1.16
C GLY A 178 -7.81 -20.46 1.82
N GLU A 179 -6.81 -20.91 1.07
CA GLU A 179 -5.83 -21.89 1.52
C GLU A 179 -4.44 -21.25 1.52
N THR A 180 -3.66 -21.51 2.57
CA THR A 180 -2.24 -21.15 2.59
C THR A 180 -1.45 -22.21 1.83
N ARG A 181 -0.70 -21.81 0.79
CA ARG A 181 0.19 -22.70 0.06
C ARG A 181 1.61 -22.61 0.60
N ASP A 182 1.94 -23.47 1.56
CA ASP A 182 3.26 -23.50 2.21
C ASP A 182 4.43 -23.81 1.26
N GLU A 183 4.13 -24.36 0.08
CA GLU A 183 5.10 -24.70 -0.96
C GLU A 183 5.82 -23.48 -1.55
N THR A 184 5.24 -22.28 -1.44
CA THR A 184 5.83 -21.05 -1.98
C THR A 184 6.07 -20.04 -0.86
N ARG A 185 7.34 -19.86 -0.50
CA ARG A 185 7.77 -18.84 0.46
C ARG A 185 8.63 -17.82 -0.25
N MET A 186 8.28 -16.55 -0.08
CA MET A 186 9.06 -15.42 -0.57
C MET A 186 9.47 -14.56 0.62
N ILE A 187 10.77 -14.27 0.71
CA ILE A 187 11.30 -13.29 1.66
C ILE A 187 11.60 -12.02 0.86
N THR A 188 11.03 -10.92 1.31
CA THR A 188 11.25 -9.59 0.72
C THR A 188 11.89 -8.69 1.76
N GLY A 189 12.89 -7.92 1.35
CA GLY A 189 13.53 -6.92 2.19
C GLY A 189 14.07 -5.78 1.35
N ASP A 190 13.93 -4.56 1.87
CA ASP A 190 14.56 -3.39 1.29
C ASP A 190 16.00 -3.32 1.81
N VAL A 191 16.97 -3.54 0.93
CA VAL A 191 18.40 -3.61 1.28
C VAL A 191 19.22 -2.66 0.41
N ARG A 192 20.29 -2.10 0.97
CA ARG A 192 21.30 -1.37 0.21
C ARG A 192 22.33 -2.36 -0.30
N VAL A 193 22.34 -2.59 -1.61
CA VAL A 193 23.36 -3.42 -2.27
C VAL A 193 24.39 -2.51 -2.93
N VAL A 194 25.67 -2.80 -2.70
CA VAL A 194 26.79 -2.12 -3.36
C VAL A 194 27.56 -3.18 -4.13
N GLY A 195 27.68 -3.01 -5.45
CA GLY A 195 28.38 -3.95 -6.31
C GLY A 195 28.36 -3.50 -7.77
N GLU A 196 29.41 -3.82 -8.51
CA GLU A 196 29.49 -3.55 -9.94
C GLU A 196 28.43 -4.36 -10.71
N GLY A 197 27.81 -3.75 -11.72
CA GLY A 197 26.82 -4.40 -12.58
C GLY A 197 25.41 -4.56 -11.99
N LEU A 198 25.15 -4.06 -10.77
CA LEU A 198 23.83 -4.02 -10.12
C LEU A 198 23.22 -2.61 -10.16
N GLY A 199 23.16 -2.04 -11.36
CA GLY A 199 22.56 -0.73 -11.61
C GLY A 199 21.04 -0.69 -11.40
N ARG A 200 20.41 0.45 -11.67
CA ARG A 200 18.95 0.61 -11.53
C ARG A 200 18.17 0.40 -12.83
N ASP A 201 18.87 0.20 -13.93
CA ASP A 201 18.25 0.09 -15.26
C ASP A 201 17.55 -1.26 -15.49
N HIS A 202 17.76 -2.23 -14.59
CA HIS A 202 17.22 -3.58 -14.70
C HIS A 202 16.66 -4.08 -13.37
N PHE A 203 15.65 -4.94 -13.45
CA PHE A 203 15.30 -5.83 -12.36
C PHE A 203 16.23 -7.05 -12.40
N HIS A 204 17.15 -7.13 -11.44
CA HIS A 204 18.15 -8.18 -11.39
C HIS A 204 17.57 -9.48 -10.84
N ARG A 205 17.64 -10.56 -11.61
CA ARG A 205 17.12 -11.88 -11.23
C ARG A 205 18.22 -12.94 -11.23
N PHE A 206 18.44 -13.52 -10.06
CA PHE A 206 19.37 -14.63 -9.85
C PHE A 206 18.63 -15.94 -9.58
N GLY A 207 19.29 -17.06 -9.85
CA GLY A 207 18.75 -18.40 -9.61
C GLY A 207 17.92 -18.96 -10.76
N GLU A 208 17.46 -20.19 -10.61
CA GLU A 208 16.65 -20.87 -11.62
C GLU A 208 15.24 -20.27 -11.66
N VAL A 209 14.76 -20.00 -12.88
CA VAL A 209 13.34 -19.70 -13.08
C VAL A 209 12.58 -20.99 -12.76
N LEU A 210 11.78 -20.98 -11.70
CA LEU A 210 10.82 -22.04 -11.43
C LEU A 210 10.06 -22.31 -12.74
N LYS A 211 10.31 -23.48 -13.35
CA LYS A 211 9.56 -23.89 -14.54
C LYS A 211 8.09 -23.83 -14.16
N LYS A 212 7.30 -23.06 -14.91
CA LYS A 212 5.85 -23.12 -14.78
C LYS A 212 5.45 -24.59 -14.90
N ARG A 213 4.82 -25.14 -13.86
CA ARG A 213 4.01 -26.35 -14.00
C ARG A 213 2.83 -26.06 -14.92
#